data_AF-A0A5A5T5V6-F1
#
_entry.id   AF-A0A5A5T5V6-F1
#
_cell.length_a   1.000
_cell.length_b   1.000
_cell.length_c   1.000
_cell.angle_alpha   90.00
_cell.angle_beta   90.00
_cell.angle_gamma   90.00
#
_symmetry.space_group_name_H-M   'P 1'
#
loop_
_entity.id
_entity.type
_entity.pdbx_description
1 polymer ?
#
loop_
_entity_poly.entity_id
_entity_poly.type
_entity_poly.pdbx_seq_one_letter_code
_entity_poly.pdbx_strand_id
1 'polypeptide(L)'
;MKDANERRATADSQFALGMTYRNSNNDDSQAQLVQAITCFQSALDLYSLDTSPVEWAKTQQQLGIAYRDLALRGEQQNLNKVFAALQASLEVFTREETPLDWALTQYELALTYFHVLGSSRRVSLFKALSCLQACLDVYGYETFPMQWAAVQYNLANLYCLLPTDDRYATLRKAITAYEAALRVYTSEGTPQEWASAQYNLANVHAFLPGGERQTNLERAITHYQAALQVNTREQYPDLWANIMQSMGNAYRNMPGDESEESLHYAVDCYEDALTIYSREHTPLDWAAIYTNLGITYNLMSSNDEQSRLEQAVACFRAALQVYTQNAYPTEWAKTNNMLGLTYLDMPEGNEQEQLRQAISCFEAVLHIYTFAQHPLAWASVHYNLGHVYILIQEPDEDAHQMNVQKAIASFESALQVYNRKDTPYEWAKTQSDLGNAYKELWSGERFAHLQQAISCYRAALLVYARENMQDEWGATQGNLGHAYWSISNGERQEDLESAIACFEEALQIQTPDLTPHEWAFNQHYLGQAYAHLTRGEREQNIRHALSCYELALSVYRRLHMEMQMLTIQRDIATARKLLTTRYM
;
A
#
# COMPACT_ATOMS: atom_id res chain seq x y z
N MET A 1 -66.27 -0.81 25.95
CA MET A 1 -65.73 0.55 26.12
C MET A 1 -64.79 0.67 27.31
N LYS A 2 -65.18 0.32 28.54
CA LYS A 2 -64.30 0.44 29.73
C LYS A 2 -63.03 -0.43 29.64
N ASP A 3 -63.15 -1.70 29.26
CA ASP A 3 -62.01 -2.63 29.06
C ASP A 3 -61.07 -2.21 27.93
N ALA A 4 -61.61 -1.66 26.82
CA ALA A 4 -60.81 -1.17 25.70
C ALA A 4 -59.98 0.08 26.06
N ASN A 5 -60.55 0.99 26.87
CA ASN A 5 -59.85 2.18 27.35
C ASN A 5 -58.77 1.83 28.38
N GLU A 6 -59.02 0.84 29.25
CA GLU A 6 -58.03 0.35 30.23
C GLU A 6 -56.86 -0.37 29.53
N ARG A 7 -57.12 -1.16 28.47
CA ARG A 7 -56.08 -1.76 27.64
C ARG A 7 -55.23 -0.72 26.92
N ARG A 8 -55.86 0.30 26.32
CA ARG A 8 -55.12 1.39 25.64
C ARG A 8 -54.25 2.17 26.62
N ALA A 9 -54.78 2.55 27.78
CA ALA A 9 -54.00 3.26 28.81
C ALA A 9 -52.80 2.43 29.31
N THR A 10 -52.96 1.10 29.40
CA THR A 10 -51.86 0.20 29.76
C THR A 10 -50.81 0.12 28.65
N ALA A 11 -51.23 0.05 27.39
CA ALA A 11 -50.33 0.09 26.22
C ALA A 11 -49.55 1.41 26.13
N ASP A 12 -50.22 2.55 26.34
CA ASP A 12 -49.61 3.88 26.40
C ASP A 12 -48.55 3.95 27.52
N SER A 13 -48.87 3.40 28.70
CA SER A 13 -47.92 3.35 29.82
C SER A 13 -46.69 2.50 29.50
N GLN A 14 -46.87 1.35 28.84
CA GLN A 14 -45.76 0.49 28.43
C GLN A 14 -44.90 1.14 27.35
N PHE A 15 -45.52 1.77 26.36
CA PHE A 15 -44.81 2.52 25.32
C PHE A 15 -43.97 3.66 25.93
N ALA A 16 -44.57 4.46 26.82
CA ALA A 16 -43.88 5.55 27.49
C ALA A 16 -42.69 5.03 28.34
N LEU A 17 -42.89 3.94 29.09
CA LEU A 17 -41.83 3.30 29.86
C LEU A 17 -40.70 2.80 28.94
N GLY A 18 -41.03 2.18 27.81
CA GLY A 18 -40.05 1.76 26.81
C GLY A 18 -39.22 2.93 26.27
N MET A 19 -39.85 4.08 26.00
CA MET A 19 -39.15 5.30 25.58
C MET A 19 -38.22 5.83 26.68
N THR A 20 -38.62 5.77 27.95
CA THR A 20 -37.75 6.21 29.06
C THR A 20 -36.51 5.32 29.21
N TYR A 21 -36.67 4.00 29.08
CA TYR A 21 -35.55 3.08 29.12
C TYR A 21 -34.61 3.27 27.93
N ARG A 22 -35.16 3.43 26.71
CA ARG A 22 -34.36 3.63 25.50
C ARG A 22 -33.53 4.92 25.56
N ASN A 23 -34.11 6.00 26.09
CA ASN A 23 -33.46 7.31 26.18
C ASN A 23 -32.57 7.47 27.43
N SER A 24 -32.37 6.42 28.22
CA SER A 24 -31.51 6.46 29.42
C SER A 24 -30.03 6.47 29.03
N ASN A 25 -29.27 7.43 29.55
CA ASN A 25 -27.83 7.59 29.30
C ASN A 25 -26.94 7.01 30.42
N ASN A 26 -27.40 5.97 31.12
CA ASN A 26 -26.64 5.36 32.22
C ASN A 26 -25.65 4.27 31.76
N ASP A 27 -24.69 3.95 32.62
CA ASP A 27 -23.59 2.99 32.39
C ASP A 27 -24.05 1.58 31.93
N ASP A 28 -25.27 1.14 32.29
CA ASP A 28 -25.85 -0.16 31.87
C ASP A 28 -26.78 -0.02 30.65
N SER A 29 -26.30 0.67 29.62
CA SER A 29 -27.09 1.05 28.46
C SER A 29 -27.60 -0.15 27.63
N GLN A 30 -26.99 -1.34 27.74
CA GLN A 30 -27.51 -2.57 27.11
C GLN A 30 -28.72 -3.15 27.85
N ALA A 31 -28.66 -3.26 29.18
CA ALA A 31 -29.80 -3.75 29.95
C ALA A 31 -31.02 -2.84 29.78
N GLN A 32 -30.80 -1.53 29.69
CA GLN A 32 -31.88 -0.57 29.43
C GLN A 32 -32.53 -0.78 28.05
N LEU A 33 -31.76 -1.08 27.01
CA LEU A 33 -32.32 -1.42 25.69
C LEU A 33 -33.14 -2.71 25.73
N VAL A 34 -32.70 -3.72 26.49
CA VAL A 34 -33.47 -4.96 26.69
C VAL A 34 -34.79 -4.69 27.43
N GLN A 35 -34.78 -3.82 28.45
CA GLN A 35 -36.00 -3.40 29.13
C GLN A 35 -36.92 -2.60 28.20
N ALA A 36 -36.38 -1.70 27.37
CA ALA A 36 -37.13 -0.95 26.38
C ALA A 36 -37.83 -1.89 25.38
N ILE A 37 -37.11 -2.87 24.84
CA ILE A 37 -37.64 -3.92 23.95
C ILE A 37 -38.79 -4.66 24.62
N THR A 38 -38.63 -5.07 25.89
CA THR A 38 -39.67 -5.79 26.65
C THR A 38 -40.93 -4.94 26.82
N CYS A 39 -40.77 -3.65 27.11
CA CYS A 39 -41.89 -2.71 27.24
C CYS A 39 -42.60 -2.49 25.91
N PHE A 40 -41.85 -2.34 24.81
CA PHE A 40 -42.45 -2.19 23.47
C PHE A 40 -43.17 -3.46 23.01
N GLN A 41 -42.63 -4.65 23.28
CA GLN A 41 -43.33 -5.91 23.03
C GLN A 41 -44.63 -6.00 23.83
N SER A 42 -44.60 -5.64 25.12
CA SER A 42 -45.81 -5.61 25.97
C SER A 42 -46.85 -4.59 25.48
N ALA A 43 -46.42 -3.46 24.91
CA ALA A 43 -47.32 -2.51 24.26
C ALA A 43 -47.93 -3.08 22.97
N LEU A 44 -47.15 -3.84 22.19
CA LEU A 44 -47.61 -4.51 20.96
C LEU A 44 -48.54 -5.72 21.20
N ASP A 45 -48.55 -6.29 22.40
CA ASP A 45 -49.57 -7.28 22.79
C ASP A 45 -50.96 -6.64 22.98
N LEU A 46 -51.00 -5.31 23.17
CA LEU A 46 -52.21 -4.54 23.43
C LEU A 46 -52.60 -3.64 22.24
N TYR A 47 -51.62 -3.13 21.50
CA TYR A 47 -51.83 -2.46 20.22
C TYR A 47 -51.98 -3.47 19.08
N SER A 48 -52.85 -3.18 18.13
CA SER A 48 -52.98 -3.98 16.91
C SER A 48 -53.15 -3.08 15.69
N LEU A 49 -52.79 -3.62 14.52
CA LEU A 49 -52.98 -2.95 13.24
C LEU A 49 -54.46 -2.57 13.00
N ASP A 50 -55.40 -3.40 13.46
CA ASP A 50 -56.83 -3.18 13.26
C ASP A 50 -57.43 -2.15 14.21
N THR A 51 -56.96 -2.10 15.47
CA THR A 51 -57.58 -1.27 16.52
C THR A 51 -56.83 0.03 16.81
N SER A 52 -55.52 0.05 16.59
CA SER A 52 -54.62 1.17 16.93
C SER A 52 -53.46 1.25 15.92
N PRO A 53 -53.73 1.43 14.61
CA PRO A 53 -52.71 1.30 13.56
C PRO A 53 -51.52 2.24 13.74
N VAL A 54 -51.77 3.51 14.11
CA VAL A 54 -50.71 4.51 14.27
C VAL A 54 -49.84 4.21 15.48
N GLU A 55 -50.42 3.95 16.65
CA GLU A 55 -49.68 3.60 17.86
C GLU A 55 -48.93 2.27 17.71
N TRP A 56 -49.53 1.30 17.03
CA TRP A 56 -48.88 0.04 16.68
C TRP A 56 -47.65 0.29 15.80
N ALA A 57 -47.79 1.06 14.72
CA ALA A 57 -46.68 1.36 13.81
C ALA A 57 -45.56 2.19 14.48
N LYS A 58 -45.92 3.17 15.33
CA LYS A 58 -44.94 3.90 16.14
C LYS A 58 -44.19 2.96 17.07
N THR A 59 -44.89 2.05 17.74
CA THR A 59 -44.26 1.08 18.64
C THR A 59 -43.34 0.12 17.88
N GLN A 60 -43.75 -0.34 16.69
CA GLN A 60 -42.90 -1.16 15.81
C GLN A 60 -41.64 -0.41 15.36
N GLN A 61 -41.77 0.87 14.97
CA GLN A 61 -40.62 1.69 14.58
C GLN A 61 -39.63 1.83 15.75
N GLN A 62 -40.11 2.20 16.94
CA GLN A 62 -39.26 2.37 18.12
C GLN A 62 -38.63 1.05 18.59
N LEU A 63 -39.37 -0.06 18.47
CA LEU A 63 -38.85 -1.40 18.70
C LEU A 63 -37.72 -1.76 17.72
N GLY A 64 -37.89 -1.45 16.44
CA GLY A 64 -36.87 -1.63 15.41
C GLY A 64 -35.59 -0.85 15.72
N ILE A 65 -35.72 0.41 16.13
CA ILE A 65 -34.58 1.25 16.56
C ILE A 65 -33.89 0.64 17.77
N ALA A 66 -34.63 0.23 18.80
CA ALA A 66 -34.05 -0.37 20.00
C ALA A 66 -33.31 -1.69 19.69
N TYR A 67 -33.85 -2.52 18.80
CA TYR A 67 -33.15 -3.72 18.35
C TYR A 67 -31.86 -3.41 17.59
N ARG A 68 -31.84 -2.34 16.77
CA ARG A 68 -30.63 -1.95 16.05
C ARG A 68 -29.57 -1.48 17.02
N ASP A 69 -29.91 -0.57 17.94
CA ASP A 69 -28.97 -0.03 18.92
C ASP A 69 -28.38 -1.14 19.80
N LEU A 70 -29.18 -2.18 20.11
CA LEU A 70 -28.69 -3.38 20.79
C LEU A 70 -27.79 -4.24 19.88
N ALA A 71 -28.16 -4.43 18.62
CA ALA A 71 -27.38 -5.20 17.64
C ALA A 71 -25.99 -4.59 17.39
N LEU A 72 -25.89 -3.24 17.41
CA LEU A 72 -24.64 -2.51 17.30
C LEU A 72 -23.67 -2.75 18.46
N ARG A 73 -24.17 -3.28 19.58
CA ARG A 73 -23.37 -3.54 20.79
C ARG A 73 -23.02 -5.03 20.99
N GLY A 74 -23.20 -5.88 19.98
CA GLY A 74 -22.66 -7.25 19.98
C GLY A 74 -23.60 -8.36 19.51
N GLU A 75 -24.90 -8.09 19.35
CA GLU A 75 -25.90 -9.10 18.96
C GLU A 75 -26.31 -8.99 17.47
N GLN A 76 -25.40 -9.34 16.56
CA GLN A 76 -25.70 -9.36 15.11
C GLN A 76 -26.89 -10.28 14.73
N GLN A 77 -27.28 -11.21 15.62
CA GLN A 77 -28.43 -12.11 15.45
C GLN A 77 -29.78 -11.39 15.42
N ASN A 78 -29.85 -10.10 15.80
CA ASN A 78 -31.10 -9.33 15.84
C ASN A 78 -31.40 -8.49 14.58
N LEU A 79 -30.54 -8.45 13.56
CA LEU A 79 -30.78 -7.64 12.34
C LEU A 79 -32.10 -7.99 11.65
N ASN A 80 -32.50 -9.27 11.65
CA ASN A 80 -33.80 -9.70 11.10
C ASN A 80 -34.99 -9.11 11.88
N LYS A 81 -34.87 -8.96 13.20
CA LYS A 81 -35.92 -8.34 14.03
C LYS A 81 -36.02 -6.84 13.77
N VAL A 82 -34.89 -6.17 13.53
CA VAL A 82 -34.86 -4.77 13.10
C VAL A 82 -35.64 -4.61 11.79
N PHE A 83 -35.30 -5.40 10.76
CA PHE A 83 -36.00 -5.34 9.48
C PHE A 83 -37.48 -5.67 9.62
N ALA A 84 -37.84 -6.70 10.37
CA ALA A 84 -39.24 -7.06 10.58
C ALA A 84 -40.04 -5.93 11.23
N ALA A 85 -39.53 -5.32 12.31
CA ALA A 85 -40.22 -4.25 13.01
C ALA A 85 -40.31 -2.95 12.18
N LEU A 86 -39.23 -2.56 11.50
CA LEU A 86 -39.24 -1.36 10.63
C LEU A 86 -40.09 -1.57 9.38
N GLN A 87 -40.13 -2.77 8.80
CA GLN A 87 -41.02 -3.07 7.67
C GLN A 87 -42.48 -3.10 8.10
N ALA A 88 -42.79 -3.65 9.28
CA ALA A 88 -44.12 -3.62 9.86
C ALA A 88 -44.62 -2.18 10.06
N SER A 89 -43.78 -1.26 10.54
CA SER A 89 -44.19 0.14 10.66
C SER A 89 -44.50 0.81 9.31
N LEU A 90 -43.86 0.38 8.22
CA LEU A 90 -44.13 0.87 6.86
C LEU A 90 -45.45 0.36 6.26
N GLU A 91 -46.15 -0.59 6.90
CA GLU A 91 -47.51 -0.97 6.49
C GLU A 91 -48.52 0.14 6.76
N VAL A 92 -48.24 0.97 7.77
CA VAL A 92 -49.08 2.12 8.16
C VAL A 92 -48.43 3.43 7.74
N PHE A 93 -47.12 3.55 7.93
CA PHE A 93 -46.44 4.78 7.56
C PHE A 93 -46.19 4.84 6.06
N THR A 94 -46.83 5.80 5.41
CA THR A 94 -46.67 6.08 3.99
C THR A 94 -46.07 7.46 3.77
N ARG A 95 -45.49 7.68 2.59
CA ARG A 95 -44.90 8.97 2.22
C ARG A 95 -45.97 10.07 2.15
N GLU A 96 -47.16 9.72 1.69
CA GLU A 96 -48.26 10.67 1.47
C GLU A 96 -49.00 11.04 2.76
N GLU A 97 -49.27 10.07 3.64
CA GLU A 97 -50.11 10.30 4.83
C GLU A 97 -49.27 10.62 6.09
N THR A 98 -48.08 10.04 6.22
CA THR A 98 -47.19 10.21 7.38
C THR A 98 -45.74 10.40 6.95
N PRO A 99 -45.42 11.48 6.20
CA PRO A 99 -44.11 11.65 5.55
C PRO A 99 -42.93 11.59 6.52
N LEU A 100 -43.08 12.15 7.74
CA LEU A 100 -42.00 12.22 8.72
C LEU A 100 -41.67 10.86 9.34
N ASP A 101 -42.69 10.14 9.83
CA ASP A 101 -42.50 8.80 10.40
C ASP A 101 -42.04 7.81 9.31
N TRP A 102 -42.52 7.96 8.08
CA TRP A 102 -42.05 7.19 6.93
C TRP A 102 -40.56 7.47 6.63
N ALA A 103 -40.16 8.73 6.51
CA ALA A 103 -38.78 9.10 6.22
C ALA A 103 -37.81 8.71 7.34
N LEU A 104 -38.22 8.84 8.62
CA LEU A 104 -37.44 8.31 9.74
C LEU A 104 -37.28 6.79 9.60
N THR A 105 -38.35 6.06 9.30
CA THR A 105 -38.25 4.60 9.12
C THR A 105 -37.32 4.21 7.97
N GLN A 106 -37.36 4.94 6.84
CA GLN A 106 -36.42 4.75 5.73
C GLN A 106 -34.97 5.03 6.16
N TYR A 107 -34.74 6.11 6.89
CA TYR A 107 -33.42 6.45 7.43
C TYR A 107 -32.87 5.33 8.34
N GLU A 108 -33.70 4.82 9.24
CA GLU A 108 -33.30 3.76 10.17
C GLU A 108 -33.07 2.42 9.46
N LEU A 109 -33.82 2.12 8.41
CA LEU A 109 -33.56 0.99 7.53
C LEU A 109 -32.22 1.14 6.80
N ALA A 110 -31.91 2.33 6.31
CA ALA A 110 -30.65 2.60 5.63
C ALA A 110 -29.44 2.36 6.54
N LEU A 111 -29.47 2.90 7.76
CA LEU A 111 -28.42 2.67 8.75
C LEU A 111 -28.29 1.17 9.07
N THR A 112 -29.40 0.46 9.22
CA THR A 112 -29.39 -1.00 9.46
C THR A 112 -28.73 -1.76 8.31
N TYR A 113 -28.98 -1.36 7.06
CA TYR A 113 -28.37 -1.98 5.89
C TYR A 113 -26.84 -1.82 5.83
N PHE A 114 -26.24 -0.79 6.46
CA PHE A 114 -24.78 -0.65 6.54
C PHE A 114 -24.12 -1.81 7.30
N HIS A 115 -24.83 -2.40 8.26
CA HIS A 115 -24.29 -3.44 9.15
C HIS A 115 -24.49 -4.87 8.61
N VAL A 116 -25.12 -5.04 7.44
CA VAL A 116 -25.28 -6.35 6.82
C VAL A 116 -23.96 -6.80 6.19
N LEU A 117 -23.41 -7.91 6.66
CA LEU A 117 -22.14 -8.50 6.21
C LEU A 117 -22.36 -9.69 5.26
N GLY A 118 -21.28 -10.15 4.61
CA GLY A 118 -21.29 -11.34 3.75
C GLY A 118 -21.82 -11.09 2.34
N SER A 119 -22.31 -12.15 1.69
CA SER A 119 -22.68 -12.17 0.26
C SER A 119 -23.79 -11.20 -0.13
N SER A 120 -24.63 -10.79 0.83
CA SER A 120 -25.72 -9.83 0.62
C SER A 120 -25.30 -8.37 0.79
N ARG A 121 -24.07 -8.08 1.24
CA ARG A 121 -23.60 -6.71 1.55
C ARG A 121 -23.78 -5.74 0.39
N ARG A 122 -23.40 -6.14 -0.83
CA ARG A 122 -23.55 -5.30 -2.02
C ARG A 122 -25.00 -4.87 -2.22
N VAL A 123 -25.93 -5.83 -2.18
CA VAL A 123 -27.37 -5.57 -2.35
C VAL A 123 -27.90 -4.67 -1.24
N SER A 124 -27.49 -4.92 0.01
CA SER A 124 -27.88 -4.10 1.16
C SER A 124 -27.42 -2.65 1.04
N LEU A 125 -26.20 -2.39 0.56
CA LEU A 125 -25.72 -1.01 0.33
C LEU A 125 -26.56 -0.26 -0.72
N PHE A 126 -27.01 -0.93 -1.79
CA PHE A 126 -27.92 -0.30 -2.76
C PHE A 126 -29.34 -0.08 -2.21
N LYS A 127 -29.81 -0.95 -1.30
CA LYS A 127 -31.05 -0.70 -0.56
C LYS A 127 -30.90 0.51 0.37
N ALA A 128 -29.78 0.62 1.09
CA ALA A 128 -29.47 1.79 1.91
C ALA A 128 -29.47 3.08 1.07
N LEU A 129 -28.90 3.03 -0.14
CA LEU A 129 -28.87 4.18 -1.05
C LEU A 129 -30.29 4.62 -1.42
N SER A 130 -31.15 3.65 -1.76
CA SER A 130 -32.55 3.91 -2.14
C SER A 130 -33.32 4.52 -0.96
N CYS A 131 -33.13 3.98 0.25
CA CYS A 131 -33.76 4.49 1.47
C CYS A 131 -33.30 5.92 1.80
N LEU A 132 -32.00 6.22 1.73
CA LEU A 132 -31.49 7.57 1.99
C LEU A 132 -31.94 8.58 0.93
N GLN A 133 -32.00 8.17 -0.35
CA GLN A 133 -32.54 9.02 -1.41
C GLN A 133 -34.04 9.31 -1.18
N ALA A 134 -34.81 8.31 -0.76
CA ALA A 134 -36.21 8.48 -0.38
C ALA A 134 -36.39 9.46 0.79
N CYS A 135 -35.48 9.48 1.77
CA CYS A 135 -35.51 10.47 2.84
C CYS A 135 -35.40 11.92 2.35
N LEU A 136 -34.65 12.16 1.26
CA LEU A 136 -34.47 13.49 0.69
C LEU A 136 -35.73 14.05 0.00
N ASP A 137 -36.72 13.21 -0.31
CA ASP A 137 -38.02 13.66 -0.81
C ASP A 137 -38.83 14.38 0.28
N VAL A 138 -38.52 14.12 1.56
CA VAL A 138 -39.22 14.68 2.73
C VAL A 138 -38.34 15.67 3.47
N TYR A 139 -37.11 15.29 3.77
CA TYR A 139 -36.17 16.14 4.49
C TYR A 139 -35.47 17.06 3.50
N GLY A 140 -35.90 18.33 3.46
CA GLY A 140 -35.27 19.38 2.67
C GLY A 140 -34.33 20.25 3.52
N TYR A 141 -33.37 20.92 2.88
CA TYR A 141 -32.43 21.82 3.54
C TYR A 141 -33.13 22.94 4.33
N GLU A 142 -34.19 23.54 3.78
CA GLU A 142 -34.91 24.65 4.42
C GLU A 142 -35.95 24.19 5.46
N THR A 143 -36.51 22.98 5.28
CA THR A 143 -37.62 22.48 6.10
C THR A 143 -37.16 21.64 7.27
N PHE A 144 -36.13 20.81 7.08
CA PHE A 144 -35.58 19.88 8.07
C PHE A 144 -34.05 19.83 7.98
N PRO A 145 -33.35 20.96 8.27
CA PRO A 145 -31.91 21.08 8.01
C PRO A 145 -31.08 20.01 8.72
N MET A 146 -31.41 19.67 9.97
CA MET A 146 -30.68 18.67 10.75
C MET A 146 -30.84 17.24 10.19
N GLN A 147 -32.08 16.85 9.86
CA GLN A 147 -32.37 15.54 9.28
C GLN A 147 -31.79 15.44 7.86
N TRP A 148 -31.90 16.50 7.06
CA TRP A 148 -31.29 16.58 5.73
C TRP A 148 -29.77 16.42 5.82
N ALA A 149 -29.10 17.12 6.74
CA ALA A 149 -27.66 17.00 6.95
C ALA A 149 -27.25 15.59 7.40
N ALA A 150 -28.03 14.97 8.28
CA ALA A 150 -27.80 13.57 8.70
C ALA A 150 -27.93 12.59 7.53
N VAL A 151 -28.90 12.80 6.63
CA VAL A 151 -29.04 12.01 5.41
C VAL A 151 -27.85 12.24 4.47
N GLN A 152 -27.42 13.48 4.26
CA GLN A 152 -26.26 13.80 3.42
C GLN A 152 -24.97 13.17 3.97
N TYR A 153 -24.71 13.29 5.27
CA TYR A 153 -23.57 12.68 5.94
C TYR A 153 -23.56 11.15 5.75
N ASN A 154 -24.70 10.49 5.91
CA ASN A 154 -24.79 9.04 5.72
C ASN A 154 -24.76 8.61 4.25
N LEU A 155 -25.27 9.43 3.32
CA LEU A 155 -25.05 9.22 1.89
C LEU A 155 -23.56 9.28 1.56
N ALA A 156 -22.83 10.21 2.15
CA ALA A 156 -21.39 10.32 1.97
C ALA A 156 -20.67 9.06 2.49
N ASN A 157 -20.96 8.63 3.73
CA ASN A 157 -20.46 7.37 4.29
C ASN A 157 -20.77 6.17 3.37
N LEU A 158 -21.99 6.12 2.82
CA LEU A 158 -22.41 5.06 1.90
C LEU A 158 -21.62 5.08 0.59
N TYR A 159 -21.42 6.25 -0.02
CA TYR A 159 -20.60 6.38 -1.22
C TYR A 159 -19.16 5.91 -0.98
N CYS A 160 -18.61 6.14 0.22
CA CYS A 160 -17.32 5.59 0.63
C CYS A 160 -17.34 4.05 0.70
N LEU A 161 -18.47 3.41 0.97
CA LEU A 161 -18.59 1.95 1.08
C LEU A 161 -19.06 1.24 -0.20
N LEU A 162 -19.65 1.97 -1.15
CA LEU A 162 -20.33 1.38 -2.30
C LEU A 162 -19.33 0.76 -3.30
N PRO A 163 -19.48 -0.55 -3.64
CA PRO A 163 -18.63 -1.20 -4.64
C PRO A 163 -19.09 -0.77 -6.03
N THR A 164 -18.29 0.08 -6.69
CA THR A 164 -18.56 0.65 -8.01
C THR A 164 -17.36 0.50 -8.92
N ASP A 165 -17.60 0.41 -10.23
CA ASP A 165 -16.53 0.31 -11.23
C ASP A 165 -15.76 1.63 -11.36
N ASP A 166 -16.43 2.77 -11.15
CA ASP A 166 -15.82 4.11 -11.08
C ASP A 166 -15.77 4.61 -9.63
N ARG A 167 -14.68 4.24 -8.94
CA ARG A 167 -14.43 4.65 -7.56
C ARG A 167 -14.23 6.16 -7.43
N TYR A 168 -13.59 6.79 -8.41
CA TYR A 168 -13.30 8.23 -8.38
C TYR A 168 -14.59 9.05 -8.40
N ALA A 169 -15.50 8.76 -9.34
CA ALA A 169 -16.78 9.46 -9.43
C ALA A 169 -17.63 9.27 -8.17
N THR A 170 -17.60 8.07 -7.57
CA THR A 170 -18.35 7.78 -6.35
C THR A 170 -17.80 8.52 -5.14
N LEU A 171 -16.47 8.59 -4.97
CA LEU A 171 -15.86 9.39 -3.89
C LEU A 171 -16.09 10.89 -4.06
N ARG A 172 -16.17 11.41 -5.28
CA ARG A 172 -16.58 12.80 -5.51
C ARG A 172 -18.02 13.09 -5.04
N LYS A 173 -18.93 12.13 -5.18
CA LYS A 173 -20.28 12.25 -4.59
C LYS A 173 -20.23 12.27 -3.07
N ALA A 174 -19.32 11.50 -2.47
CA ALA A 174 -19.11 11.53 -1.02
C ALA A 174 -18.64 12.92 -0.56
N ILE A 175 -17.66 13.52 -1.25
CA ILE A 175 -17.18 14.88 -0.98
C ILE A 175 -18.35 15.87 -0.99
N THR A 176 -19.12 15.91 -2.08
CA THR A 176 -20.27 16.82 -2.22
C THR A 176 -21.32 16.62 -1.10
N ALA A 177 -21.55 15.37 -0.69
CA ALA A 177 -22.51 15.07 0.37
C ALA A 177 -21.99 15.44 1.77
N TYR A 178 -20.70 15.26 2.08
CA TYR A 178 -20.11 15.78 3.32
C TYR A 178 -20.12 17.31 3.36
N GLU A 179 -19.73 17.98 2.27
CA GLU A 179 -19.79 19.43 2.15
C GLU A 179 -21.22 19.95 2.34
N ALA A 180 -22.22 19.23 1.80
CA ALA A 180 -23.63 19.52 2.02
C ALA A 180 -24.00 19.42 3.51
N ALA A 181 -23.61 18.35 4.20
CA ALA A 181 -23.85 18.21 5.64
C ALA A 181 -23.17 19.32 6.46
N LEU A 182 -21.94 19.69 6.11
CA LEU A 182 -21.16 20.78 6.74
C LEU A 182 -21.75 22.18 6.54
N ARG A 183 -22.78 22.36 5.70
CA ARG A 183 -23.56 23.62 5.64
C ARG A 183 -24.50 23.79 6.83
N VAL A 184 -24.83 22.69 7.51
CA VAL A 184 -25.71 22.67 8.69
C VAL A 184 -24.90 22.32 9.92
N TYR A 185 -24.01 21.34 9.82
CA TYR A 185 -23.11 21.01 10.91
C TYR A 185 -22.05 22.09 11.06
N THR A 186 -21.92 22.64 12.27
CA THR A 186 -20.95 23.70 12.59
C THR A 186 -20.21 23.38 13.88
N SER A 187 -19.01 23.93 14.05
CA SER A 187 -18.20 23.77 15.27
C SER A 187 -18.89 24.33 16.53
N GLU A 188 -19.75 25.34 16.39
CA GLU A 188 -20.48 25.93 17.52
C GLU A 188 -21.81 25.22 17.82
N GLY A 189 -22.57 24.87 16.79
CA GLY A 189 -23.94 24.35 16.94
C GLY A 189 -24.02 22.83 17.11
N THR A 190 -23.15 22.10 16.42
CA THR A 190 -23.13 20.63 16.38
C THR A 190 -21.69 20.12 16.33
N PRO A 191 -20.87 20.41 17.36
CA PRO A 191 -19.42 20.21 17.31
C PRO A 191 -19.02 18.78 16.96
N GLN A 192 -19.73 17.78 17.48
CA GLN A 192 -19.41 16.36 17.29
C GLN A 192 -19.72 15.88 15.87
N GLU A 193 -20.90 16.22 15.34
CA GLU A 193 -21.30 15.91 13.96
C GLU A 193 -20.40 16.64 12.96
N TRP A 194 -20.05 17.90 13.26
CA TRP A 194 -19.13 18.68 12.46
C TRP A 194 -17.75 18.02 12.41
N ALA A 195 -17.16 17.69 13.56
CA ALA A 195 -15.85 17.06 13.63
C ALA A 195 -15.82 15.67 12.95
N SER A 196 -16.91 14.90 13.09
CA SER A 196 -17.06 13.60 12.42
C SER A 196 -17.15 13.75 10.90
N ALA A 197 -17.89 14.75 10.41
CA ALA A 197 -17.96 15.06 8.99
C ALA A 197 -16.62 15.56 8.43
N GLN A 198 -15.89 16.39 9.18
CA GLN A 198 -14.55 16.84 8.81
C GLN A 198 -13.55 15.67 8.74
N TYR A 199 -13.52 14.80 9.75
CA TYR A 199 -12.64 13.62 9.76
C TYR A 199 -12.92 12.67 8.58
N ASN A 200 -14.18 12.39 8.31
CA ASN A 200 -14.53 11.50 7.20
C ASN A 200 -14.27 12.14 5.83
N LEU A 201 -14.52 13.44 5.68
CA LEU A 201 -14.17 14.18 4.47
C LEU A 201 -12.65 14.19 4.24
N ALA A 202 -11.86 14.36 5.30
CA ALA A 202 -10.41 14.24 5.26
C ALA A 202 -9.96 12.87 4.72
N ASN A 203 -10.54 11.79 5.24
CA ASN A 203 -10.28 10.44 4.75
C ASN A 203 -10.62 10.31 3.25
N VAL A 204 -11.75 10.84 2.79
CA VAL A 204 -12.08 10.79 1.35
C VAL A 204 -11.04 11.49 0.50
N HIS A 205 -10.60 12.68 0.89
CA HIS A 205 -9.51 13.38 0.19
C HIS A 205 -8.20 12.60 0.23
N ALA A 206 -7.85 12.00 1.37
CA ALA A 206 -6.64 11.20 1.53
C ALA A 206 -6.63 9.93 0.67
N PHE A 207 -7.79 9.34 0.36
CA PHE A 207 -7.90 8.13 -0.45
C PHE A 207 -8.40 8.36 -1.89
N LEU A 208 -8.63 9.61 -2.31
CA LEU A 208 -9.12 9.91 -3.66
C LEU A 208 -8.07 9.52 -4.72
N PRO A 209 -8.38 8.60 -5.66
CA PRO A 209 -7.42 8.15 -6.67
C PRO A 209 -7.28 9.17 -7.82
N GLY A 210 -6.05 9.41 -8.29
CA GLY A 210 -5.78 10.29 -9.45
C GLY A 210 -5.89 11.80 -9.16
N GLY A 211 -5.63 12.61 -10.19
CA GLY A 211 -5.71 14.09 -10.13
C GLY A 211 -4.54 14.75 -9.37
N GLU A 212 -4.76 16.01 -8.94
CA GLU A 212 -3.88 16.84 -8.10
C GLU A 212 -3.69 16.20 -6.70
N ARG A 213 -2.91 15.12 -6.63
CA ARG A 213 -2.72 14.29 -5.42
C ARG A 213 -2.26 15.11 -4.23
N GLN A 214 -1.29 15.99 -4.45
CA GLN A 214 -0.78 16.92 -3.45
C GLN A 214 -1.91 17.77 -2.85
N THR A 215 -2.68 18.47 -3.69
CA THR A 215 -3.80 19.30 -3.26
C THR A 215 -4.87 18.52 -2.50
N ASN A 216 -5.13 17.26 -2.88
CA ASN A 216 -6.04 16.42 -2.12
C ASN A 216 -5.50 16.09 -0.72
N LEU A 217 -4.21 15.82 -0.58
CA LEU A 217 -3.59 15.56 0.72
C LEU A 217 -3.55 16.81 1.61
N GLU A 218 -3.25 17.98 1.05
CA GLU A 218 -3.31 19.28 1.75
C GLU A 218 -4.73 19.56 2.27
N ARG A 219 -5.76 19.29 1.46
CA ARG A 219 -7.17 19.36 1.89
C ARG A 219 -7.47 18.37 3.00
N ALA A 220 -6.99 17.12 2.89
CA ALA A 220 -7.17 16.12 3.94
C ALA A 220 -6.58 16.60 5.27
N ILE A 221 -5.35 17.11 5.26
CA ILE A 221 -4.67 17.66 6.44
C ILE A 221 -5.49 18.82 7.04
N THR A 222 -6.00 19.73 6.22
CA THR A 222 -6.85 20.85 6.67
C THR A 222 -8.10 20.34 7.39
N HIS A 223 -8.76 19.32 6.83
CA HIS A 223 -9.95 18.72 7.42
C HIS A 223 -9.65 17.91 8.70
N TYR A 224 -8.51 17.22 8.78
CA TYR A 224 -8.06 16.57 10.02
C TYR A 224 -7.81 17.60 11.13
N GLN A 225 -7.10 18.69 10.83
CA GLN A 225 -6.87 19.78 11.76
C GLN A 225 -8.18 20.40 12.26
N ALA A 226 -9.18 20.55 11.39
CA ALA A 226 -10.51 21.00 11.77
C ALA A 226 -11.17 20.02 12.76
N ALA A 227 -11.16 18.70 12.47
CA ALA A 227 -11.72 17.69 13.36
C ALA A 227 -11.05 17.67 14.75
N LEU A 228 -9.74 17.96 14.82
CA LEU A 228 -8.96 18.03 16.07
C LEU A 228 -9.30 19.24 16.96
N GLN A 229 -9.97 20.27 16.43
CA GLN A 229 -10.44 21.40 17.25
C GLN A 229 -11.51 20.99 18.26
N VAL A 230 -12.25 19.92 17.95
CA VAL A 230 -13.30 19.37 18.82
C VAL A 230 -12.83 18.08 19.50
N ASN A 231 -12.18 17.20 18.74
CA ASN A 231 -11.66 15.93 19.25
C ASN A 231 -10.29 16.15 19.89
N THR A 232 -10.25 16.74 21.08
CA THR A 232 -8.99 16.96 21.80
C THR A 232 -8.51 15.71 22.52
N ARG A 233 -7.22 15.66 22.85
CA ARG A 233 -6.59 14.57 23.57
C ARG A 233 -7.26 14.28 24.92
N GLU A 234 -7.72 15.31 25.62
CA GLU A 234 -8.31 15.21 26.96
C GLU A 234 -9.75 14.71 26.94
N GLN A 235 -10.54 15.13 25.93
CA GLN A 235 -11.96 14.81 25.85
C GLN A 235 -12.22 13.51 25.10
N TYR A 236 -11.47 13.27 24.02
CA TYR A 236 -11.65 12.14 23.10
C TYR A 236 -10.30 11.52 22.70
N PRO A 237 -9.53 10.97 23.66
CA PRO A 237 -8.16 10.50 23.41
C PRO A 237 -8.05 9.50 22.25
N ASP A 238 -8.99 8.55 22.15
CA ASP A 238 -8.96 7.52 21.10
C ASP A 238 -9.26 8.10 19.72
N LEU A 239 -10.23 9.03 19.60
CA LEU A 239 -10.53 9.70 18.33
C LEU A 239 -9.40 10.64 17.92
N TRP A 240 -8.83 11.38 18.87
CA TRP A 240 -7.68 12.24 18.65
C TRP A 240 -6.50 11.44 18.08
N ALA A 241 -6.15 10.30 18.71
CA ALA A 241 -5.06 9.44 18.24
C ALA A 241 -5.34 8.83 16.84
N ASN A 242 -6.59 8.43 16.57
CA ASN A 242 -7.00 7.95 15.25
C ASN A 242 -6.86 9.03 14.16
N ILE A 243 -7.22 10.27 14.48
CA ILE A 243 -7.05 11.41 13.56
C ILE A 243 -5.56 11.68 13.33
N MET A 244 -4.74 11.68 14.39
CA MET A 244 -3.28 11.84 14.28
C MET A 244 -2.65 10.77 13.39
N GLN A 245 -3.00 9.50 13.59
CA GLN A 245 -2.55 8.41 12.71
C GLN A 245 -2.94 8.65 11.24
N SER A 246 -4.18 9.07 11.00
CA SER A 246 -4.71 9.29 9.65
C SER A 246 -4.06 10.50 8.98
N MET A 247 -3.75 11.55 9.75
CA MET A 247 -3.03 12.73 9.30
C MET A 247 -1.55 12.42 9.02
N GLY A 248 -0.89 11.63 9.87
CA GLY A 248 0.47 11.15 9.61
C GLY A 248 0.57 10.32 8.32
N ASN A 249 -0.43 9.47 8.04
CA ASN A 249 -0.53 8.77 6.76
C ASN A 249 -0.70 9.72 5.57
N ALA A 250 -1.39 10.85 5.73
CA ALA A 250 -1.54 11.84 4.67
C ALA A 250 -0.22 12.56 4.39
N TYR A 251 0.47 13.00 5.44
CA TYR A 251 1.81 13.61 5.35
C TYR A 251 2.84 12.68 4.72
N ARG A 252 2.92 11.41 5.15
CA ARG A 252 3.85 10.43 4.59
C ARG A 252 3.66 10.20 3.09
N ASN A 253 2.43 10.34 2.60
CA ASN A 253 2.10 10.12 1.19
C ASN A 253 2.19 11.40 0.35
N MET A 254 2.69 12.51 0.90
CA MET A 254 2.81 13.78 0.19
C MET A 254 3.85 13.68 -0.94
N PRO A 255 3.49 13.99 -2.20
CA PRO A 255 4.46 14.01 -3.29
C PRO A 255 5.17 15.37 -3.39
N GLY A 256 6.37 15.40 -4.00
CA GLY A 256 7.07 16.62 -4.38
C GLY A 256 8.23 17.01 -3.47
N ASP A 257 8.81 18.20 -3.71
CA ASP A 257 10.04 18.67 -3.06
C ASP A 257 9.88 18.88 -1.53
N GLU A 258 8.66 19.14 -1.06
CA GLU A 258 8.31 19.28 0.37
C GLU A 258 8.05 17.93 1.06
N SER A 259 8.31 16.80 0.37
CA SER A 259 8.09 15.46 0.90
C SER A 259 8.92 15.20 2.16
N GLU A 260 10.13 15.74 2.27
CA GLU A 260 10.99 15.49 3.44
C GLU A 260 10.41 16.12 4.72
N GLU A 261 10.01 17.39 4.64
CA GLU A 261 9.37 18.08 5.77
C GLU A 261 8.04 17.41 6.15
N SER A 262 7.29 16.96 5.14
CA SER A 262 6.07 16.18 5.36
C SER A 262 6.35 14.87 6.10
N LEU A 263 7.45 14.16 5.81
CA LEU A 263 7.80 12.93 6.53
C LEU A 263 8.12 13.20 8.01
N HIS A 264 8.76 14.33 8.33
CA HIS A 264 8.93 14.75 9.73
C HIS A 264 7.59 14.99 10.43
N TYR A 265 6.65 15.69 9.80
CA TYR A 265 5.30 15.85 10.36
C TYR A 265 4.56 14.52 10.51
N ALA A 266 4.80 13.55 9.63
CA ALA A 266 4.25 12.21 9.77
C ALA A 266 4.77 11.52 11.04
N VAL A 267 6.09 11.60 11.30
CA VAL A 267 6.70 11.08 12.54
C VAL A 267 6.07 11.73 13.77
N ASP A 268 5.96 13.06 13.80
CA ASP A 268 5.35 13.79 14.92
C ASP A 268 3.91 13.31 15.21
N CYS A 269 3.09 13.16 14.16
CA CYS A 269 1.72 12.66 14.29
C CYS A 269 1.65 11.23 14.87
N TYR A 270 2.57 10.36 14.44
CA TYR A 270 2.64 8.99 14.92
C TYR A 270 3.13 8.89 16.37
N GLU A 271 4.15 9.68 16.74
CA GLU A 271 4.62 9.77 18.12
C GLU A 271 3.52 10.31 19.05
N ASP A 272 2.77 11.31 18.60
CA ASP A 272 1.60 11.84 19.29
C ASP A 272 0.54 10.75 19.52
N ALA A 273 0.20 9.96 18.50
CA ALA A 273 -0.73 8.84 18.64
C ALA A 273 -0.23 7.76 19.63
N LEU A 274 1.07 7.49 19.68
CA LEU A 274 1.68 6.57 20.66
C LEU A 274 1.64 7.08 22.11
N THR A 275 1.30 8.35 22.34
CA THR A 275 1.05 8.84 23.70
C THR A 275 -0.30 8.35 24.28
N ILE A 276 -1.19 7.85 23.41
CA ILE A 276 -2.47 7.23 23.78
C ILE A 276 -2.38 5.72 23.59
N TYR A 277 -1.81 5.26 22.47
CA TYR A 277 -1.74 3.83 22.18
C TYR A 277 -0.56 3.15 22.86
N SER A 278 -0.82 2.03 23.51
CA SER A 278 0.19 1.23 24.22
C SER A 278 0.05 -0.23 23.85
N ARG A 279 1.16 -0.97 23.89
CA ARG A 279 1.16 -2.41 23.61
C ARG A 279 0.23 -3.19 24.54
N GLU A 280 0.08 -2.75 25.78
CA GLU A 280 -0.71 -3.43 26.81
C GLU A 280 -2.22 -3.23 26.65
N HIS A 281 -2.64 -2.03 26.22
CA HIS A 281 -4.07 -1.66 26.18
C HIS A 281 -4.64 -1.63 24.76
N THR A 282 -3.83 -1.22 23.77
CA THR A 282 -4.20 -1.09 22.35
C THR A 282 -3.11 -1.68 21.45
N PRO A 283 -2.79 -2.99 21.60
CA PRO A 283 -1.66 -3.62 20.91
C PRO A 283 -1.71 -3.48 19.37
N LEU A 284 -2.91 -3.53 18.79
CA LEU A 284 -3.10 -3.46 17.35
C LEU A 284 -2.77 -2.09 16.78
N ASP A 285 -3.34 -1.03 17.35
CA ASP A 285 -3.09 0.34 16.92
C ASP A 285 -1.62 0.70 17.17
N TRP A 286 -1.07 0.32 18.32
CA TRP A 286 0.34 0.46 18.65
C TRP A 286 1.26 -0.18 17.58
N ALA A 287 0.99 -1.44 17.18
CA ALA A 287 1.78 -2.12 16.16
C ALA A 287 1.60 -1.54 14.76
N ALA A 288 0.40 -1.04 14.43
CA ALA A 288 0.14 -0.33 13.18
C ALA A 288 0.94 0.98 13.11
N ILE A 289 1.00 1.76 14.19
CA ILE A 289 1.81 2.98 14.25
C ILE A 289 3.30 2.67 14.07
N TYR A 290 3.83 1.66 14.76
CA TYR A 290 5.24 1.28 14.58
C TYR A 290 5.54 0.79 13.16
N THR A 291 4.61 0.10 12.51
CA THR A 291 4.79 -0.26 11.09
C THR A 291 4.83 1.00 10.21
N ASN A 292 3.98 1.99 10.49
CA ASN A 292 3.96 3.26 9.75
C ASN A 292 5.22 4.10 9.99
N LEU A 293 5.72 4.18 11.23
CA LEU A 293 6.97 4.84 11.56
C LEU A 293 8.15 4.20 10.83
N GLY A 294 8.25 2.86 10.83
CA GLY A 294 9.30 2.14 10.11
C GLY A 294 9.32 2.45 8.61
N ILE A 295 8.14 2.48 7.97
CA ILE A 295 8.02 2.88 6.55
C ILE A 295 8.43 4.34 6.36
N THR A 296 8.05 5.23 7.28
CA THR A 296 8.37 6.66 7.19
C THR A 296 9.88 6.89 7.28
N TYR A 297 10.56 6.26 8.23
CA TYR A 297 12.02 6.33 8.33
C TYR A 297 12.73 5.81 7.08
N ASN A 298 12.24 4.73 6.45
CA ASN A 298 12.81 4.24 5.19
C ASN A 298 12.67 5.25 4.03
N LEU A 299 11.62 6.08 4.03
CA LEU A 299 11.38 7.07 2.98
C LEU A 299 12.16 8.39 3.17
N MET A 300 12.50 8.73 4.42
CA MET A 300 13.20 9.99 4.75
C MET A 300 14.62 10.05 4.21
N SER A 301 15.10 11.24 3.85
CA SER A 301 16.50 11.49 3.57
C SER A 301 17.19 12.04 4.83
N SER A 302 18.27 11.39 5.27
CA SER A 302 19.04 11.81 6.46
C SER A 302 20.52 11.87 6.13
N ASN A 303 21.22 12.84 6.72
CA ASN A 303 22.69 12.88 6.69
C ASN A 303 23.33 11.69 7.41
N ASP A 304 22.59 11.04 8.33
CA ASP A 304 22.95 9.80 8.99
C ASP A 304 21.93 8.72 8.60
N GLU A 305 22.20 8.07 7.46
CA GLU A 305 21.38 7.01 6.90
C GLU A 305 21.35 5.76 7.79
N GLN A 306 22.48 5.42 8.41
CA GLN A 306 22.60 4.24 9.27
C GLN A 306 21.64 4.35 10.46
N SER A 307 21.70 5.47 11.21
CA SER A 307 20.85 5.68 12.38
C SER A 307 19.36 5.66 12.03
N ARG A 308 18.99 6.28 10.91
CA ARG A 308 17.61 6.28 10.39
C ARG A 308 17.10 4.87 10.10
N LEU A 309 17.88 4.05 9.40
CA LEU A 309 17.45 2.68 9.07
C LEU A 309 17.49 1.75 10.31
N GLU A 310 18.37 2.01 11.28
CA GLU A 310 18.31 1.33 12.59
C GLU A 310 17.01 1.66 13.35
N GLN A 311 16.53 2.91 13.29
CA GLN A 311 15.22 3.29 13.83
C GLN A 311 14.08 2.57 13.10
N ALA A 312 14.14 2.47 11.76
CA ALA A 312 13.16 1.73 10.99
C ALA A 312 13.10 0.24 11.40
N VAL A 313 14.27 -0.42 11.51
CA VAL A 313 14.40 -1.80 12.00
C VAL A 313 13.81 -1.94 13.41
N ALA A 314 14.10 -1.02 14.32
CA ALA A 314 13.55 -1.03 15.67
C ALA A 314 12.03 -0.94 15.67
N CYS A 315 11.47 -0.08 14.82
CA CYS A 315 10.02 0.08 14.67
C CYS A 315 9.35 -1.19 14.13
N PHE A 316 9.89 -1.79 13.06
CA PHE A 316 9.33 -3.05 12.53
C PHE A 316 9.44 -4.18 13.55
N ARG A 317 10.56 -4.30 14.26
CA ARG A 317 10.71 -5.30 15.34
C ARG A 317 9.72 -5.07 16.48
N ALA A 318 9.39 -3.82 16.81
CA ALA A 318 8.37 -3.50 17.80
C ALA A 318 6.99 -4.01 17.34
N ALA A 319 6.58 -3.70 16.11
CA ALA A 319 5.32 -4.19 15.55
C ALA A 319 5.23 -5.73 15.50
N LEU A 320 6.34 -6.42 15.20
CA LEU A 320 6.43 -7.88 15.21
C LEU A 320 6.37 -8.55 16.60
N GLN A 321 6.31 -7.77 17.69
CA GLN A 321 5.96 -8.30 19.01
C GLN A 321 4.46 -8.58 19.15
N VAL A 322 3.64 -7.92 18.34
CA VAL A 322 2.17 -8.07 18.33
C VAL A 322 1.73 -8.87 17.12
N TYR A 323 2.19 -8.49 15.94
CA TYR A 323 1.95 -9.25 14.72
C TYR A 323 2.79 -10.52 14.77
N THR A 324 2.15 -11.67 14.64
CA THR A 324 2.80 -12.98 14.62
C THR A 324 2.26 -13.80 13.45
N GLN A 325 2.96 -14.87 13.11
CA GLN A 325 2.49 -15.79 12.06
C GLN A 325 1.09 -16.36 12.35
N ASN A 326 0.77 -16.60 13.62
CA ASN A 326 -0.52 -17.17 14.04
C ASN A 326 -1.60 -16.10 14.27
N ALA A 327 -1.19 -14.90 14.71
CA ALA A 327 -2.08 -13.78 14.96
C ALA A 327 -1.71 -12.62 14.05
N TYR A 328 -2.60 -12.28 13.12
CA TYR A 328 -2.40 -11.26 12.07
C TYR A 328 -1.32 -11.67 11.04
N PRO A 329 -1.48 -12.82 10.36
CA PRO A 329 -0.49 -13.33 9.41
C PRO A 329 -0.21 -12.34 8.27
N THR A 330 -1.21 -11.61 7.80
CA THR A 330 -1.05 -10.67 6.68
C THR A 330 -0.21 -9.48 7.08
N GLU A 331 -0.47 -8.90 8.25
CA GLU A 331 0.27 -7.78 8.84
C GLU A 331 1.69 -8.22 9.17
N TRP A 332 1.86 -9.40 9.78
CA TRP A 332 3.17 -9.99 10.05
C TRP A 332 3.99 -10.17 8.77
N ALA A 333 3.38 -10.65 7.67
CA ALA A 333 4.06 -10.81 6.39
C ALA A 333 4.46 -9.47 5.76
N LYS A 334 3.60 -8.46 5.84
CA LYS A 334 3.91 -7.10 5.37
C LYS A 334 5.07 -6.50 6.14
N THR A 335 5.03 -6.57 7.47
CA THR A 335 6.05 -6.01 8.35
C THR A 335 7.40 -6.73 8.18
N ASN A 336 7.43 -8.07 8.07
CA ASN A 336 8.67 -8.81 7.78
C ASN A 336 9.22 -8.48 6.39
N ASN A 337 8.38 -8.35 5.36
CA ASN A 337 8.85 -7.97 4.03
C ASN A 337 9.49 -6.56 4.04
N MET A 338 8.88 -5.60 4.74
CA MET A 338 9.45 -4.25 4.89
C MET A 338 10.75 -4.27 5.70
N LEU A 339 10.83 -5.10 6.74
CA LEU A 339 12.06 -5.29 7.50
C LEU A 339 13.18 -5.88 6.64
N GLY A 340 12.88 -6.86 5.78
CA GLY A 340 13.84 -7.43 4.84
C GLY A 340 14.37 -6.41 3.82
N LEU A 341 13.48 -5.56 3.27
CA LEU A 341 13.87 -4.43 2.42
C LEU A 341 14.75 -3.43 3.17
N THR A 342 14.41 -3.12 4.42
CA THR A 342 15.21 -2.20 5.25
C THR A 342 16.63 -2.71 5.42
N TYR A 343 16.81 -4.01 5.66
CA TYR A 343 18.16 -4.61 5.75
C TYR A 343 18.94 -4.54 4.45
N LEU A 344 18.28 -4.60 3.29
CA LEU A 344 18.93 -4.42 2.00
C LEU A 344 19.43 -2.99 1.76
N ASP A 345 18.70 -2.01 2.29
CA ASP A 345 19.02 -0.59 2.10
C ASP A 345 20.03 -0.05 3.12
N MET A 346 20.41 -0.83 4.15
CA MET A 346 21.35 -0.37 5.18
C MET A 346 22.76 -0.14 4.63
N PRO A 347 23.46 0.95 5.05
CA PRO A 347 24.78 1.27 4.55
C PRO A 347 25.87 0.31 5.06
N GLU A 348 27.04 0.40 4.42
CA GLU A 348 28.17 -0.52 4.59
C GLU A 348 28.69 -0.63 6.04
N GLY A 349 29.16 -1.84 6.41
CA GLY A 349 29.81 -2.10 7.70
C GLY A 349 29.44 -3.45 8.33
N ASN A 350 28.25 -3.98 8.02
CA ASN A 350 27.80 -5.31 8.42
C ASN A 350 26.94 -6.00 7.35
N GLU A 351 27.25 -5.73 6.08
CA GLU A 351 26.47 -6.09 4.91
C GLU A 351 26.09 -7.58 4.89
N GLN A 352 27.05 -8.47 5.11
CA GLN A 352 26.78 -9.90 5.04
C GLN A 352 25.80 -10.41 6.11
N GLU A 353 25.82 -9.82 7.31
CA GLU A 353 24.83 -10.17 8.33
C GLU A 353 23.46 -9.57 7.97
N GLN A 354 23.41 -8.33 7.49
CA GLN A 354 22.18 -7.69 7.03
C GLN A 354 21.52 -8.48 5.89
N LEU A 355 22.30 -8.94 4.90
CA LEU A 355 21.81 -9.79 3.81
C LEU A 355 21.24 -11.12 4.33
N ARG A 356 21.86 -11.76 5.33
CA ARG A 356 21.30 -12.98 5.97
C ARG A 356 19.98 -12.69 6.69
N GLN A 357 19.89 -11.56 7.39
CA GLN A 357 18.63 -11.15 8.02
C GLN A 357 17.55 -10.85 6.98
N ALA A 358 17.89 -10.23 5.85
CA ALA A 358 16.98 -10.00 4.74
C ALA A 358 16.45 -11.31 4.15
N ILE A 359 17.33 -12.29 3.88
CA ILE A 359 16.94 -13.64 3.41
C ILE A 359 15.95 -14.26 4.41
N SER A 360 16.28 -14.26 5.70
CA SER A 360 15.41 -14.81 6.75
C SER A 360 14.01 -14.16 6.73
N CYS A 361 13.95 -12.83 6.62
CA CYS A 361 12.68 -12.10 6.56
C CYS A 361 11.86 -12.46 5.31
N PHE A 362 12.49 -12.57 4.14
CA PHE A 362 11.81 -12.88 2.89
C PHE A 362 11.37 -14.35 2.80
N GLU A 363 12.21 -15.29 3.20
CA GLU A 363 11.86 -16.72 3.25
C GLU A 363 10.69 -16.97 4.22
N ALA A 364 10.69 -16.26 5.36
CA ALA A 364 9.67 -16.40 6.38
C ALA A 364 8.27 -16.05 5.87
N VAL A 365 8.10 -15.16 4.88
CA VAL A 365 6.77 -14.71 4.41
C VAL A 365 6.19 -15.52 3.25
N LEU A 366 6.99 -16.38 2.60
CA LEU A 366 6.60 -17.15 1.41
C LEU A 366 5.50 -18.19 1.64
N HIS A 367 5.21 -18.55 2.88
CA HIS A 367 4.07 -19.42 3.19
C HIS A 367 2.73 -18.67 3.23
N ILE A 368 2.75 -17.33 3.33
CA ILE A 368 1.56 -16.45 3.35
C ILE A 368 1.39 -15.80 1.98
N TYR A 369 2.47 -15.20 1.48
CA TYR A 369 2.50 -14.74 0.11
C TYR A 369 2.72 -15.94 -0.79
N THR A 370 1.65 -16.38 -1.44
CA THR A 370 1.68 -17.50 -2.38
C THR A 370 1.25 -17.00 -3.75
N PHE A 371 1.70 -17.67 -4.81
CA PHE A 371 1.29 -17.38 -6.19
C PHE A 371 -0.25 -17.30 -6.33
N ALA A 372 -0.99 -18.18 -5.65
CA ALA A 372 -2.45 -18.27 -5.76
C ALA A 372 -3.21 -17.13 -5.05
N GLN A 373 -2.71 -16.66 -3.91
CA GLN A 373 -3.43 -15.68 -3.09
C GLN A 373 -2.90 -14.25 -3.26
N HIS A 374 -1.58 -14.11 -3.46
CA HIS A 374 -0.88 -12.83 -3.46
C HIS A 374 0.19 -12.80 -4.56
N PRO A 375 -0.17 -12.97 -5.85
CA PRO A 375 0.79 -13.16 -6.94
C PRO A 375 1.86 -12.06 -7.03
N LEU A 376 1.46 -10.79 -6.93
CA LEU A 376 2.41 -9.66 -7.01
C LEU A 376 3.34 -9.59 -5.79
N ALA A 377 2.82 -9.78 -4.57
CA ALA A 377 3.67 -9.77 -3.37
C ALA A 377 4.63 -10.96 -3.37
N TRP A 378 4.16 -12.14 -3.79
CA TRP A 378 4.98 -13.34 -3.95
C TRP A 378 6.11 -13.12 -4.97
N ALA A 379 5.80 -12.52 -6.13
CA ALA A 379 6.80 -12.19 -7.13
C ALA A 379 7.81 -11.14 -6.64
N SER A 380 7.35 -10.13 -5.90
CA SER A 380 8.25 -9.13 -5.29
C SER A 380 9.21 -9.75 -4.27
N VAL A 381 8.73 -10.66 -3.42
CA VAL A 381 9.60 -11.36 -2.45
C VAL A 381 10.62 -12.23 -3.18
N HIS A 382 10.21 -12.94 -4.22
CA HIS A 382 11.11 -13.75 -5.04
C HIS A 382 12.15 -12.93 -5.79
N TYR A 383 11.75 -11.77 -6.34
CA TYR A 383 12.70 -10.83 -6.92
C TYR A 383 13.74 -10.38 -5.89
N ASN A 384 13.30 -9.97 -4.70
CA ASN A 384 14.20 -9.52 -3.64
C ASN A 384 15.13 -10.65 -3.17
N LEU A 385 14.62 -11.87 -2.98
CA LEU A 385 15.44 -13.04 -2.66
C LEU A 385 16.51 -13.29 -3.74
N GLY A 386 16.11 -13.22 -5.01
CA GLY A 386 17.04 -13.34 -6.13
C GLY A 386 18.17 -12.32 -6.06
N HIS A 387 17.84 -11.06 -5.79
CA HIS A 387 18.81 -10.00 -5.61
C HIS A 387 19.74 -10.26 -4.42
N VAL A 388 19.21 -10.62 -3.25
CA VAL A 388 20.00 -10.85 -2.03
C VAL A 388 20.96 -12.04 -2.20
N TYR A 389 20.51 -13.11 -2.87
CA TYR A 389 21.36 -14.29 -3.11
C TYR A 389 22.53 -14.02 -4.07
N ILE A 390 22.43 -13.01 -4.94
CA ILE A 390 23.56 -12.58 -5.79
C ILE A 390 24.58 -11.76 -5.00
N LEU A 391 24.10 -10.94 -4.06
CA LEU A 391 24.95 -10.04 -3.26
C LEU A 391 25.67 -10.75 -2.11
N ILE A 392 25.07 -11.81 -1.55
CA ILE A 392 25.66 -12.50 -0.41
C ILE A 392 26.97 -13.20 -0.81
N GLN A 393 28.03 -12.88 -0.09
CA GLN A 393 29.35 -13.42 -0.28
C GLN A 393 29.56 -14.58 0.69
N GLU A 394 29.82 -15.75 0.13
CA GLU A 394 30.20 -16.93 0.89
C GLU A 394 31.70 -17.20 0.73
N PRO A 395 32.41 -17.64 1.79
CA PRO A 395 33.83 -17.96 1.70
C PRO A 395 34.10 -19.20 0.84
N ASP A 396 33.07 -20.01 0.60
CA ASP A 396 33.12 -21.22 -0.21
C ASP A 396 32.51 -20.98 -1.59
N GLU A 397 33.24 -21.33 -2.66
CA GLU A 397 32.79 -21.12 -4.04
C GLU A 397 31.56 -21.98 -4.37
N ASP A 398 31.46 -23.19 -3.81
CA ASP A 398 30.30 -24.07 -4.01
C ASP A 398 29.05 -23.48 -3.36
N ALA A 399 29.16 -22.94 -2.15
CA ALA A 399 28.08 -22.21 -1.49
C ALA A 399 27.64 -20.96 -2.27
N HIS A 400 28.58 -20.20 -2.83
CA HIS A 400 28.25 -19.07 -3.69
C HIS A 400 27.50 -19.51 -4.96
N GLN A 401 27.95 -20.58 -5.62
CA GLN A 401 27.25 -21.12 -6.80
C GLN A 401 25.85 -21.66 -6.46
N MET A 402 25.66 -22.25 -5.28
CA MET A 402 24.34 -22.64 -4.79
C MET A 402 23.42 -21.43 -4.62
N ASN A 403 23.93 -20.31 -4.10
CA ASN A 403 23.16 -19.08 -3.97
C ASN A 403 22.82 -18.48 -5.35
N VAL A 404 23.75 -18.51 -6.33
CA VAL A 404 23.44 -18.11 -7.72
C VAL A 404 22.32 -18.97 -8.32
N GLN A 405 22.31 -20.29 -8.06
CA GLN A 405 21.21 -21.17 -8.50
C GLN A 405 19.88 -20.82 -7.82
N LYS A 406 19.89 -20.53 -6.52
CA LYS A 406 18.69 -20.03 -5.81
C LYS A 406 18.22 -18.70 -6.38
N ALA A 407 19.14 -17.81 -6.75
CA ALA A 407 18.81 -16.53 -7.36
C ALA A 407 18.07 -16.70 -8.68
N ILE A 408 18.60 -17.56 -9.57
CA ILE A 408 17.95 -17.91 -10.85
C ILE A 408 16.54 -18.45 -10.60
N ALA A 409 16.36 -19.41 -9.70
CA ALA A 409 15.05 -19.98 -9.39
C ALA A 409 14.07 -18.95 -8.83
N SER A 410 14.55 -17.98 -8.06
CA SER A 410 13.74 -16.91 -7.48
C SER A 410 13.33 -15.90 -8.55
N PHE A 411 14.25 -15.45 -9.41
CA PHE A 411 13.91 -14.58 -10.54
C PHE A 411 12.96 -15.25 -11.55
N GLU A 412 13.17 -16.53 -11.88
CA GLU A 412 12.24 -17.31 -12.71
C GLU A 412 10.85 -17.39 -12.07
N SER A 413 10.77 -17.53 -10.74
CA SER A 413 9.51 -17.50 -10.00
C SER A 413 8.83 -16.13 -10.13
N ALA A 414 9.56 -15.03 -9.93
CA ALA A 414 9.03 -13.68 -10.11
C ALA A 414 8.49 -13.45 -11.55
N LEU A 415 9.18 -13.96 -12.57
CA LEU A 415 8.79 -13.87 -13.99
C LEU A 415 7.55 -14.71 -14.36
N GLN A 416 7.04 -15.56 -13.47
CA GLN A 416 5.73 -16.20 -13.68
C GLN A 416 4.56 -15.21 -13.51
N VAL A 417 4.80 -14.10 -12.80
CA VAL A 417 3.81 -13.05 -12.55
C VAL A 417 4.20 -11.79 -13.32
N TYR A 418 5.46 -11.36 -13.18
CA TYR A 418 5.94 -10.19 -13.89
C TYR A 418 6.02 -10.46 -15.39
N ASN A 419 5.41 -9.58 -16.17
CA ASN A 419 5.36 -9.70 -17.62
C ASN A 419 5.44 -8.35 -18.32
N ARG A 420 5.90 -8.36 -19.57
CA ARG A 420 6.12 -7.14 -20.38
C ARG A 420 4.87 -6.27 -20.58
N LYS A 421 3.67 -6.85 -20.49
CA LYS A 421 2.42 -6.12 -20.74
C LYS A 421 1.92 -5.41 -19.50
N ASP A 422 1.83 -6.14 -18.39
CA ASP A 422 1.16 -5.65 -17.18
C ASP A 422 2.15 -5.03 -16.16
N THR A 423 3.41 -5.47 -16.16
CA THR A 423 4.48 -4.98 -15.26
C THR A 423 5.81 -4.83 -16.03
N PRO A 424 5.85 -3.98 -17.06
CA PRO A 424 6.99 -3.91 -17.99
C PRO A 424 8.32 -3.60 -17.29
N TYR A 425 8.30 -2.73 -16.28
CA TYR A 425 9.49 -2.31 -15.57
C TYR A 425 10.04 -3.42 -14.67
N GLU A 426 9.20 -4.01 -13.81
CA GLU A 426 9.58 -5.13 -12.94
C GLU A 426 10.05 -6.33 -13.76
N TRP A 427 9.40 -6.58 -14.89
CA TRP A 427 9.81 -7.63 -15.82
C TRP A 427 11.20 -7.36 -16.40
N ALA A 428 11.46 -6.15 -16.92
CA ALA A 428 12.77 -5.80 -17.49
C ALA A 428 13.89 -5.81 -16.45
N LYS A 429 13.61 -5.32 -15.24
CA LYS A 429 14.54 -5.36 -14.10
C LYS A 429 14.89 -6.79 -13.73
N THR A 430 13.88 -7.63 -13.55
CA THR A 430 14.06 -9.05 -13.23
C THR A 430 14.82 -9.79 -14.35
N GLN A 431 14.56 -9.48 -15.62
CA GLN A 431 15.31 -10.04 -16.74
C GLN A 431 16.79 -9.62 -16.72
N SER A 432 17.09 -8.35 -16.47
CA SER A 432 18.47 -7.89 -16.36
C SER A 432 19.22 -8.60 -15.22
N ASP A 433 18.59 -8.70 -14.04
CA ASP A 433 19.21 -9.32 -12.86
C ASP A 433 19.35 -10.85 -13.01
N LEU A 434 18.38 -11.50 -13.65
CA LEU A 434 18.48 -12.91 -14.06
C LEU A 434 19.64 -13.12 -15.05
N GLY A 435 19.83 -12.18 -15.98
CA GLY A 435 20.97 -12.19 -16.89
C GLY A 435 22.31 -12.13 -16.15
N ASN A 436 22.40 -11.32 -15.11
CA ASN A 436 23.57 -11.27 -14.23
C ASN A 436 23.77 -12.60 -13.50
N ALA A 437 22.71 -13.20 -12.96
CA ALA A 437 22.79 -14.49 -12.28
C ALA A 437 23.32 -15.61 -13.21
N TYR A 438 22.80 -15.73 -14.43
CA TYR A 438 23.34 -16.69 -15.41
C TYR A 438 24.78 -16.39 -15.83
N LYS A 439 25.17 -15.11 -15.87
CA LYS A 439 26.55 -14.69 -16.14
C LYS A 439 27.49 -15.05 -14.98
N GLU A 440 27.04 -15.15 -13.74
CA GLU A 440 27.88 -15.60 -12.61
C GLU A 440 27.89 -17.13 -12.42
N LEU A 441 26.92 -17.84 -13.01
CA LEU A 441 26.84 -19.30 -12.92
C LEU A 441 27.90 -19.99 -13.81
N TRP A 442 28.96 -20.52 -13.20
CA TRP A 442 30.03 -21.22 -13.91
C TRP A 442 29.97 -22.74 -13.81
N SER A 443 29.24 -23.26 -12.83
CA SER A 443 28.92 -24.70 -12.76
C SER A 443 28.04 -25.13 -13.95
N GLY A 444 28.24 -26.37 -14.43
CA GLY A 444 27.44 -26.92 -15.53
C GLY A 444 27.84 -26.42 -16.93
N GLU A 445 26.85 -26.22 -17.81
CA GLU A 445 27.08 -25.86 -19.21
C GLU A 445 27.22 -24.33 -19.37
N ARG A 446 28.41 -23.80 -19.04
CA ARG A 446 28.71 -22.36 -19.08
C ARG A 446 28.27 -21.66 -20.35
N PHE A 447 28.46 -22.29 -21.51
CA PHE A 447 28.04 -21.72 -22.79
C PHE A 447 26.51 -21.52 -22.86
N ALA A 448 25.72 -22.50 -22.40
CA ALA A 448 24.27 -22.39 -22.35
C ALA A 448 23.81 -21.29 -21.39
N HIS A 449 24.46 -21.17 -20.21
CA HIS A 449 24.16 -20.11 -19.26
C HIS A 449 24.45 -18.71 -19.85
N LEU A 450 25.56 -18.54 -20.57
CA LEU A 450 25.85 -17.27 -21.27
C LEU A 450 24.82 -16.97 -22.37
N GLN A 451 24.30 -17.97 -23.08
CA GLN A 451 23.20 -17.78 -24.04
C GLN A 451 21.90 -17.33 -23.35
N GLN A 452 21.61 -17.87 -22.17
CA GLN A 452 20.47 -17.42 -21.36
C GLN A 452 20.67 -15.99 -20.89
N ALA A 453 21.86 -15.64 -20.40
CA ALA A 453 22.19 -14.27 -20.01
C ALA A 453 21.95 -13.26 -21.15
N ILE A 454 22.48 -13.54 -22.35
CA ILE A 454 22.26 -12.73 -23.56
C ILE A 454 20.77 -12.57 -23.88
N SER A 455 20.00 -13.66 -23.76
CA SER A 455 18.55 -13.65 -24.01
C SER A 455 17.80 -12.77 -23.02
N CYS A 456 18.18 -12.83 -21.74
CA CYS A 456 17.57 -12.03 -20.68
C CYS A 456 17.89 -10.53 -20.85
N TYR A 457 19.14 -10.15 -21.13
CA TYR A 457 19.47 -8.74 -21.38
C TYR A 457 18.77 -8.19 -22.64
N ARG A 458 18.70 -8.98 -23.73
CA ARG A 458 17.93 -8.60 -24.91
C ARG A 458 16.45 -8.40 -24.59
N ALA A 459 15.89 -9.22 -23.69
CA ALA A 459 14.52 -9.07 -23.23
C ALA A 459 14.32 -7.76 -22.44
N ALA A 460 15.22 -7.44 -21.50
CA ALA A 460 15.19 -6.18 -20.73
C ALA A 460 15.26 -4.94 -21.65
N LEU A 461 16.11 -4.98 -22.70
CA LEU A 461 16.23 -3.92 -23.71
C LEU A 461 15.02 -3.76 -24.64
N LEU A 462 13.97 -4.58 -24.50
CA LEU A 462 12.66 -4.33 -25.14
C LEU A 462 11.84 -3.28 -24.38
N VAL A 463 12.23 -2.95 -23.15
CA VAL A 463 11.56 -1.98 -22.28
C VAL A 463 12.49 -0.82 -21.97
N TYR A 464 13.72 -1.10 -21.55
CA TYR A 464 14.74 -0.08 -21.36
C TYR A 464 15.12 0.51 -22.71
N ALA A 465 15.08 1.84 -22.80
CA ALA A 465 15.38 2.57 -24.02
C ALA A 465 16.26 3.77 -23.69
N ARG A 466 16.96 4.30 -24.69
CA ARG A 466 17.80 5.49 -24.48
C ARG A 466 16.97 6.71 -24.08
N GLU A 467 15.77 6.83 -24.65
CA GLU A 467 14.86 7.95 -24.42
C GLU A 467 14.11 7.84 -23.09
N ASN A 468 14.15 6.68 -22.43
CA ASN A 468 13.45 6.41 -21.18
C ASN A 468 14.15 5.28 -20.41
N MET A 469 14.66 5.57 -19.21
CA MET A 469 15.52 4.66 -18.41
C MET A 469 16.93 4.53 -19.01
N GLN A 470 17.58 5.68 -19.29
CA GLN A 470 18.88 5.75 -19.94
C GLN A 470 19.98 5.02 -19.15
N ASP A 471 19.91 5.07 -17.82
CA ASP A 471 20.94 4.50 -16.94
C ASP A 471 20.82 2.97 -16.92
N GLU A 472 19.59 2.45 -16.79
CA GLU A 472 19.29 1.02 -16.87
C GLU A 472 19.62 0.45 -18.26
N TRP A 473 19.31 1.21 -19.33
CA TRP A 473 19.67 0.85 -20.69
C TRP A 473 21.18 0.75 -20.87
N GLY A 474 21.94 1.76 -20.41
CA GLY A 474 23.41 1.78 -20.51
C GLY A 474 24.07 0.64 -19.72
N ALA A 475 23.60 0.40 -18.49
CA ALA A 475 24.07 -0.72 -17.66
C ALA A 475 23.76 -2.07 -18.31
N THR A 476 22.54 -2.25 -18.85
CA THR A 476 22.14 -3.49 -19.53
C THR A 476 22.93 -3.74 -20.81
N GLN A 477 23.24 -2.69 -21.58
CA GLN A 477 24.11 -2.78 -22.76
C GLN A 477 25.53 -3.20 -22.38
N GLY A 478 26.11 -2.62 -21.32
CA GLY A 478 27.42 -3.03 -20.83
C GLY A 478 27.46 -4.50 -20.40
N ASN A 479 26.44 -4.94 -19.66
CA ASN A 479 26.29 -6.34 -19.24
C ASN A 479 26.11 -7.31 -20.42
N LEU A 480 25.33 -6.91 -21.43
CA LEU A 480 25.17 -7.65 -22.67
C LEU A 480 26.48 -7.73 -23.46
N GLY A 481 27.24 -6.63 -23.55
CA GLY A 481 28.56 -6.60 -24.17
C GLY A 481 29.54 -7.55 -23.49
N HIS A 482 29.57 -7.56 -22.16
CA HIS A 482 30.40 -8.49 -21.39
C HIS A 482 29.99 -9.95 -21.59
N ALA A 483 28.69 -10.24 -21.71
CA ALA A 483 28.21 -11.59 -22.00
C ALA A 483 28.63 -12.06 -23.40
N TYR A 484 28.58 -11.21 -24.42
CA TYR A 484 29.10 -11.52 -25.75
C TYR A 484 30.62 -11.71 -25.76
N TRP A 485 31.36 -10.85 -25.06
CA TRP A 485 32.81 -11.04 -24.92
C TRP A 485 33.11 -12.40 -24.28
N SER A 486 32.42 -12.74 -23.19
CA SER A 486 32.59 -14.00 -22.47
C SER A 486 32.24 -15.22 -23.34
N ILE A 487 31.11 -15.17 -24.06
CA ILE A 487 30.68 -16.29 -24.91
C ILE A 487 31.58 -16.44 -26.14
N SER A 488 32.22 -15.36 -26.61
CA SER A 488 33.11 -15.42 -27.76
C SER A 488 34.35 -16.27 -27.52
N ASN A 489 34.74 -16.41 -26.24
CA ASN A 489 36.02 -16.99 -25.80
C ASN A 489 37.23 -16.40 -26.54
N GLY A 490 37.15 -15.15 -27.02
CA GLY A 490 38.19 -14.47 -27.77
C GLY A 490 38.39 -14.94 -29.21
N GLU A 491 37.52 -15.83 -29.73
CA GLU A 491 37.67 -16.45 -31.05
C GLU A 491 36.48 -16.16 -31.98
N ARG A 492 35.25 -16.16 -31.45
CA ARG A 492 34.03 -15.96 -32.24
C ARG A 492 33.87 -14.49 -32.63
N GLN A 493 34.24 -14.19 -33.87
CA GLN A 493 34.32 -12.81 -34.37
C GLN A 493 32.96 -12.08 -34.38
N GLU A 494 31.85 -12.77 -34.64
CA GLU A 494 30.50 -12.17 -34.64
C GLU A 494 30.05 -11.77 -33.22
N ASP A 495 30.41 -12.57 -32.22
CA ASP A 495 30.16 -12.24 -30.82
C ASP A 495 31.05 -11.08 -30.38
N LEU A 496 32.31 -11.01 -30.84
CA LEU A 496 33.20 -9.87 -30.56
C LEU A 496 32.68 -8.57 -31.19
N GLU A 497 32.18 -8.61 -32.42
CA GLU A 497 31.54 -7.46 -33.09
C GLU A 497 30.29 -7.01 -32.31
N SER A 498 29.49 -7.96 -31.82
CA SER A 498 28.31 -7.66 -30.98
C SER A 498 28.70 -7.08 -29.62
N ALA A 499 29.79 -7.57 -29.01
CA ALA A 499 30.33 -7.04 -27.76
C ALA A 499 30.76 -5.57 -27.93
N ILE A 500 31.51 -5.27 -29.00
CA ILE A 500 31.97 -3.92 -29.33
C ILE A 500 30.78 -2.97 -29.45
N ALA A 501 29.76 -3.34 -30.25
CA ALA A 501 28.57 -2.50 -30.43
C ALA A 501 27.87 -2.20 -29.10
N CYS A 502 27.67 -3.23 -28.26
CA CYS A 502 27.03 -3.06 -26.95
C CYS A 502 27.84 -2.14 -26.01
N PHE A 503 29.16 -2.31 -25.94
CA PHE A 503 29.99 -1.43 -25.12
C PHE A 503 30.00 0.01 -25.64
N GLU A 504 30.05 0.22 -26.95
CA GLU A 504 29.96 1.56 -27.54
C GLU A 504 28.64 2.24 -27.22
N GLU A 505 27.52 1.52 -27.27
CA GLU A 505 26.22 2.03 -26.84
C GLU A 505 26.20 2.39 -25.34
N ALA A 506 26.72 1.53 -24.46
CA ALA A 506 26.81 1.81 -23.03
C ALA A 506 27.63 3.08 -22.72
N LEU A 507 28.75 3.26 -23.42
CA LEU A 507 29.67 4.40 -23.27
C LEU A 507 29.14 5.72 -23.86
N GLN A 508 28.00 5.72 -24.56
CA GLN A 508 27.31 6.96 -24.94
C GLN A 508 26.56 7.61 -23.77
N ILE A 509 26.22 6.83 -22.74
CA ILE A 509 25.50 7.29 -21.55
C ILE A 509 26.45 7.37 -20.36
N GLN A 510 27.20 6.30 -20.15
CA GLN A 510 28.18 6.23 -19.07
C GLN A 510 29.35 7.14 -19.38
N THR A 511 29.81 7.87 -18.39
CA THR A 511 30.96 8.78 -18.52
C THR A 511 31.91 8.60 -17.35
N PRO A 512 33.18 9.03 -17.48
CA PRO A 512 34.12 8.99 -16.37
C PRO A 512 33.65 9.80 -15.15
N ASP A 513 32.79 10.80 -15.32
CA ASP A 513 32.38 11.67 -14.23
C ASP A 513 31.08 11.22 -13.55
N LEU A 514 30.18 10.57 -14.29
CA LEU A 514 28.90 10.08 -13.75
C LEU A 514 29.02 8.66 -13.17
N THR A 515 29.67 7.76 -13.90
CA THR A 515 29.73 6.31 -13.58
C THR A 515 31.16 5.82 -13.80
N PRO A 516 32.15 6.29 -12.99
CA PRO A 516 33.57 6.09 -13.26
C PRO A 516 33.97 4.61 -13.30
N HIS A 517 33.37 3.79 -12.43
CA HIS A 517 33.70 2.37 -12.34
C HIS A 517 33.17 1.61 -13.56
N GLU A 518 31.88 1.74 -13.88
CA GLU A 518 31.21 1.08 -15.01
C GLU A 518 31.83 1.51 -16.34
N TRP A 519 32.15 2.80 -16.48
CA TRP A 519 32.79 3.34 -17.67
C TRP A 519 34.18 2.73 -17.89
N ALA A 520 35.01 2.66 -16.85
CA ALA A 520 36.34 2.06 -16.94
C ALA A 520 36.28 0.56 -17.22
N PHE A 521 35.31 -0.14 -16.62
CA PHE A 521 35.02 -1.54 -16.88
C PHE A 521 34.66 -1.77 -18.36
N ASN A 522 33.67 -1.03 -18.88
CA ASN A 522 33.24 -1.16 -20.27
C ASN A 522 34.35 -0.77 -21.26
N GLN A 523 35.16 0.25 -20.96
CA GLN A 523 36.35 0.58 -21.76
C GLN A 523 37.37 -0.56 -21.76
N HIS A 524 37.62 -1.21 -20.62
CA HIS A 524 38.55 -2.33 -20.54
C HIS A 524 38.11 -3.48 -21.45
N TYR A 525 36.86 -3.93 -21.33
CA TYR A 525 36.36 -5.05 -22.13
C TYR A 525 36.12 -4.71 -23.60
N LEU A 526 35.78 -3.45 -23.92
CA LEU A 526 35.81 -2.95 -25.29
C LEU A 526 37.20 -3.09 -25.89
N GLY A 527 38.24 -2.73 -25.12
CA GLY A 527 39.62 -2.91 -25.52
C GLY A 527 39.99 -4.38 -25.75
N GLN A 528 39.52 -5.28 -24.89
CA GLN A 528 39.73 -6.72 -25.07
C GLN A 528 39.02 -7.25 -26.31
N ALA A 529 37.78 -6.82 -26.57
CA ALA A 529 37.05 -7.23 -27.77
C ALA A 529 37.79 -6.78 -29.05
N TYR A 530 38.25 -5.52 -29.09
CA TYR A 530 39.07 -5.01 -30.20
C TYR A 530 40.41 -5.76 -30.35
N ALA A 531 41.08 -6.10 -29.25
CA ALA A 531 42.37 -6.80 -29.30
C ALA A 531 42.25 -8.20 -29.93
N HIS A 532 41.11 -8.86 -29.73
CA HIS A 532 40.81 -10.19 -30.24
C HIS A 532 40.08 -10.19 -31.61
N LEU A 533 39.61 -9.03 -32.07
CA LEU A 533 38.97 -8.89 -33.37
C LEU A 533 40.01 -8.91 -34.50
N THR A 534 40.00 -10.01 -35.27
CA THR A 534 40.89 -10.24 -36.42
C THR A 534 40.27 -9.86 -37.76
N ARG A 535 38.93 -9.75 -37.82
CA ARG A 535 38.22 -9.21 -38.98
C ARG A 535 38.48 -7.69 -39.13
N GLY A 536 38.49 -7.21 -40.37
CA GLY A 536 38.78 -5.81 -40.69
C GLY A 536 40.27 -5.45 -40.59
N GLU A 537 40.55 -4.18 -40.28
CA GLU A 537 41.92 -3.67 -40.16
C GLU A 537 42.50 -4.00 -38.79
N ARG A 538 43.08 -5.20 -38.64
CA ARG A 538 43.63 -5.69 -37.36
C ARG A 538 44.55 -4.68 -36.66
N GLU A 539 45.40 -3.96 -37.39
CA GLU A 539 46.28 -2.96 -36.77
C GLU A 539 45.48 -1.80 -36.14
N GLN A 540 44.43 -1.35 -36.82
CA GLN A 540 43.53 -0.32 -36.33
C GLN A 540 42.76 -0.81 -35.11
N ASN A 541 42.29 -2.06 -35.11
CA ASN A 541 41.66 -2.69 -33.94
C ASN A 541 42.61 -2.72 -32.73
N ILE A 542 43.90 -3.08 -32.91
CA ILE A 542 44.88 -3.05 -31.81
C ILE A 542 45.13 -1.62 -31.31
N ARG A 543 45.09 -0.60 -32.18
CA ARG A 543 45.20 0.81 -31.75
C ARG A 543 43.96 1.27 -30.98
N HIS A 544 42.76 0.87 -31.39
CA HIS A 544 41.53 1.11 -30.63
C HIS A 544 41.60 0.45 -29.25
N ALA A 545 42.04 -0.81 -29.19
CA ALA A 545 42.25 -1.52 -27.93
C ALA A 545 43.18 -0.76 -26.97
N LEU A 546 44.32 -0.29 -27.49
CA LEU A 546 45.26 0.53 -26.71
C LEU A 546 44.63 1.80 -26.16
N SER A 547 43.87 2.53 -26.98
CA SER A 547 43.17 3.74 -26.55
C SER A 547 42.19 3.43 -25.42
N CYS A 548 41.39 2.39 -25.56
CA CYS A 548 40.42 1.95 -24.55
C CYS A 548 41.11 1.56 -23.23
N TYR A 549 42.22 0.82 -23.30
CA TYR A 549 42.99 0.45 -22.10
C TYR A 549 43.61 1.67 -21.40
N GLU A 550 44.16 2.63 -22.14
CA GLU A 550 44.76 3.83 -21.57
C GLU A 550 43.69 4.72 -20.88
N LEU A 551 42.49 4.80 -21.48
CA LEU A 551 41.33 5.45 -20.89
C LEU A 551 40.89 4.76 -19.59
N ALA A 552 40.67 3.45 -19.60
CA ALA A 552 40.29 2.68 -18.41
C ALA A 552 41.34 2.78 -17.29
N LEU A 553 42.63 2.68 -17.64
CA LEU A 553 43.74 2.83 -16.68
C LEU A 553 43.77 4.20 -16.01
N SER A 554 43.41 5.26 -16.74
CA SER A 554 43.37 6.62 -16.18
C SER A 554 42.33 6.74 -15.06
N VAL A 555 41.17 6.09 -15.23
CA VAL A 555 40.08 6.12 -14.25
C VAL A 555 40.37 5.18 -13.09
N TYR A 556 40.84 3.96 -13.33
CA TYR A 556 41.23 3.05 -12.24
C TYR A 556 42.36 3.60 -11.36
N ARG A 557 43.28 4.41 -11.92
CA ARG A 557 44.25 5.16 -11.13
C ARG A 557 43.59 6.18 -10.21
N ARG A 558 42.61 6.93 -10.71
CA ARG A 558 41.84 7.91 -9.92
C ARG A 558 41.02 7.23 -8.82
N LEU A 559 40.54 6.01 -9.06
CA LEU A 559 39.79 5.18 -8.11
C LEU A 559 40.68 4.30 -7.20
N HIS A 560 42.01 4.37 -7.33
CA HIS A 560 42.96 3.54 -6.55
C HIS A 560 42.74 2.01 -6.66
N MET A 561 42.30 1.52 -7.82
CA MET A 561 41.98 0.10 -8.06
C MET A 561 43.22 -0.69 -8.53
N GLU A 562 44.11 -1.08 -7.61
CA GLU A 562 45.43 -1.64 -7.92
C GLU A 562 45.39 -2.94 -8.76
N MET A 563 44.45 -3.85 -8.47
CA MET A 563 44.33 -5.13 -9.17
C MET A 563 43.94 -4.95 -10.65
N GLN A 564 42.98 -4.07 -10.90
CA GLN A 564 42.52 -3.71 -12.24
C GLN A 564 43.63 -2.98 -13.01
N MET A 565 44.36 -2.08 -12.34
CA MET A 565 45.51 -1.39 -12.94
C MET A 565 46.60 -2.37 -13.43
N LEU A 566 46.95 -3.38 -12.62
CA LEU A 566 47.93 -4.40 -12.99
C LEU A 566 47.49 -5.21 -14.22
N THR A 567 46.20 -5.57 -14.27
CA THR A 567 45.61 -6.32 -15.39
C THR A 567 45.68 -5.50 -16.68
N ILE A 568 45.21 -4.25 -16.66
CA ILE A 568 45.24 -3.37 -17.84
C ILE A 568 46.67 -3.08 -18.30
N GLN A 569 47.63 -2.92 -17.39
CA GLN A 569 49.03 -2.71 -17.78
C GLN A 569 49.61 -3.91 -18.55
N ARG A 570 49.21 -5.14 -18.22
CA ARG A 570 49.59 -6.34 -18.98
C ARG A 570 48.93 -6.34 -20.37
N ASP A 571 47.66 -5.95 -20.46
CA ASP A 571 46.93 -5.86 -21.72
C ASP A 571 47.54 -4.80 -22.65
N ILE A 572 47.92 -3.63 -22.11
CA ILE A 572 48.65 -2.57 -22.84
C ILE A 572 49.99 -3.09 -23.36
N ALA A 573 50.79 -3.76 -22.51
CA ALA A 573 52.08 -4.30 -22.92
C ALA A 573 51.93 -5.34 -24.06
N THR A 574 50.92 -6.19 -23.97
CA THR A 574 50.59 -7.20 -24.98
C THR A 574 50.19 -6.54 -26.30
N ALA A 575 49.31 -5.54 -26.28
CA ALA A 575 48.87 -4.81 -27.46
C ALA A 575 50.04 -4.04 -28.14
N ARG A 576 50.92 -3.40 -27.36
CA ARG A 576 52.15 -2.75 -27.88
C ARG A 576 53.10 -3.74 -28.55
N LYS A 577 53.23 -4.95 -28.00
CA LYS A 577 54.03 -6.02 -28.60
C LYS A 577 53.43 -6.45 -29.95
N LEU A 578 52.11 -6.61 -30.03
CA LEU A 578 51.43 -6.97 -31.28
C LEU A 578 51.63 -5.93 -32.39
N LEU A 579 51.73 -4.63 -32.07
CA LEU A 579 52.04 -3.57 -33.04
C LEU A 579 53.51 -3.57 -33.48
N THR A 580 54.44 -3.90 -32.59
CA THR A 580 55.90 -3.85 -32.88
C THR A 580 56.42 -5.08 -33.61
N THR A 581 55.80 -6.26 -33.42
CA THR A 581 56.24 -7.53 -34.05
C THR A 581 56.01 -7.59 -35.57
N ARG A 582 55.44 -6.55 -36.19
CA ARG A 582 55.24 -6.44 -37.65
C ARG A 582 56.30 -5.60 -38.39
N TYR A 583 57.21 -4.96 -37.64
CA TYR A 583 58.32 -4.15 -38.18
C TYR A 583 59.69 -4.87 -38.14
N MET A 584 59.70 -6.17 -37.85
CA MET A 584 60.82 -7.10 -38.07
C MET A 584 60.34 -8.21 -39.00
#